data_AF-A0A292ZF93-F1
#
_entry.id   AF-A0A292ZF93-F1
#
_cell.length_a   1.000
_cell.length_b   1.000
_cell.length_c   1.000
_cell.angle_alpha   90.00
_cell.angle_beta   90.00
_cell.angle_gamma   90.00
#
_symmetry.space_group_name_H-M   'P 1'
#
loop_
_entity.id
_entity.type
_entity.pdbx_description
1 polymer ?
#
loop_
_entity_poly.entity_id
_entity_poly.type
_entity_poly.pdbx_seq_one_letter_code
_entity_poly.pdbx_strand_id
1 'polypeptide(L)'
;MDFEYSDKVKALRERLIDFMDAHVYPIEKERDHFHHDPANLWKRWPGTEEIKAKAKEAGLWNLFLPHEYGEWSPGLTNLEYAPLAEIMGRVIGSSEYFNCSAPDTGNMEVLARYGTPEQQEKWLKPLLDGTIRSSYVMTEPEVASSDATNVATTIIADGDDYVINGRKWWISGALDPHTKIFILLGKTPNDGPRHRQHSQILIPAGTPGIEIVRPLDVMNAVHSPSGHAEMVFKDVRVPKANLILGEGRGFEIAQGRLGPGRIHHCMRLIGQAQRALEYMARRVENRVAFGRKLADQGSIRQDIALSFCEIEQARLLTLKAADAMDRYGNKVAKDLIAAIKIVAPRMTQTVADRAMQVFGGIGISSDFPPAAAFMNARYLRFADGPDEVHMAQLGKLKIAELNELPVR
;
A
#
# COMPACT_ATOMS: atom_id res chain seq x y z
N MET A 1 28.98 -7.87 -1.45
CA MET A 1 27.55 -7.69 -1.76
C MET A 1 27.36 -8.19 -3.17
N ASP A 2 26.45 -9.13 -3.36
CA ASP A 2 25.98 -9.53 -4.68
C ASP A 2 24.71 -8.72 -4.96
N PHE A 3 24.70 -7.99 -6.07
CA PHE A 3 23.56 -7.16 -6.49
C PHE A 3 22.73 -7.84 -7.59
N GLU A 4 23.14 -9.03 -8.01
CA GLU A 4 22.40 -9.82 -8.97
C GLU A 4 21.22 -10.53 -8.30
N TYR A 5 20.10 -10.60 -9.01
CA TYR A 5 18.97 -11.44 -8.60
C TYR A 5 19.25 -12.91 -8.92
N SER A 6 18.69 -13.81 -8.12
CA SER A 6 18.71 -15.26 -8.39
C SER A 6 18.00 -15.58 -9.71
N ASP A 7 18.33 -16.72 -10.33
CA ASP A 7 17.70 -17.16 -11.58
C ASP A 7 16.18 -17.31 -11.43
N LYS A 8 15.71 -17.76 -10.26
CA LYS A 8 14.29 -17.79 -9.89
C LYS A 8 13.64 -16.41 -10.00
N VAL A 9 14.26 -15.38 -9.41
CA VAL A 9 13.74 -14.01 -9.44
C VAL A 9 13.87 -13.41 -10.84
N LYS A 10 14.97 -13.68 -11.57
CA LYS A 10 15.15 -13.25 -12.96
C LYS A 10 14.02 -13.77 -13.86
N ALA A 11 13.71 -15.07 -13.77
CA ALA A 11 12.63 -15.70 -14.54
C ALA A 11 11.23 -15.15 -14.17
N LEU A 12 10.97 -14.89 -12.88
CA LEU A 12 9.70 -14.28 -12.45
C LEU A 12 9.58 -12.83 -12.91
N ARG A 13 10.67 -12.05 -12.88
CA ARG A 13 10.69 -10.68 -13.40
C ARG A 13 10.41 -10.65 -14.89
N GLU A 14 11.07 -11.50 -15.67
CA GLU A 14 10.84 -11.62 -17.12
C GLU A 14 9.38 -11.93 -17.41
N ARG A 15 8.83 -12.99 -16.79
CA ARG A 15 7.41 -13.35 -16.95
C ARG A 15 6.46 -12.20 -16.58
N LEU A 16 6.76 -11.48 -15.51
CA LEU A 16 5.94 -10.36 -15.06
C LEU A 16 6.06 -9.15 -16.01
N ILE A 17 7.24 -8.86 -16.56
CA ILE A 17 7.44 -7.83 -17.57
C ILE A 17 6.65 -8.17 -18.84
N ASP A 18 6.79 -9.39 -19.34
CA ASP A 18 6.05 -9.87 -20.52
C ASP A 18 4.54 -9.79 -20.30
N PHE A 19 4.07 -10.15 -19.09
CA PHE A 19 2.66 -10.02 -18.72
C PHE A 19 2.20 -8.55 -18.72
N MET A 20 3.01 -7.64 -18.16
CA MET A 20 2.69 -6.21 -18.14
C MET A 20 2.58 -5.65 -19.57
N ASP A 21 3.50 -6.03 -20.45
CA ASP A 21 3.52 -5.61 -21.86
C ASP A 21 2.35 -6.19 -22.66
N ALA A 22 2.00 -7.46 -22.46
CA ALA A 22 0.93 -8.11 -23.19
C ALA A 22 -0.48 -7.75 -22.69
N HIS A 23 -0.63 -7.45 -21.40
CA HIS A 23 -1.96 -7.45 -20.76
C HIS A 23 -2.27 -6.22 -19.90
N VAL A 24 -1.29 -5.46 -19.43
CA VAL A 24 -1.53 -4.33 -18.51
C VAL A 24 -1.36 -2.98 -19.19
N TYR A 25 -0.22 -2.70 -19.83
CA TYR A 25 -0.03 -1.43 -20.54
C TYR A 25 -1.03 -1.19 -21.68
N PRO A 26 -1.44 -2.21 -22.48
CA PRO A 26 -2.40 -1.99 -23.57
C PRO A 26 -3.77 -1.48 -23.12
N ILE A 27 -4.22 -1.86 -21.92
CA ILE A 27 -5.55 -1.51 -21.40
C ILE A 27 -5.55 -0.25 -20.53
N GLU A 28 -4.39 0.29 -20.17
CA GLU A 28 -4.26 1.30 -19.11
C GLU A 28 -5.14 2.52 -19.35
N LYS A 29 -5.10 3.07 -20.58
CA LYS A 29 -5.93 4.24 -20.95
C LYS A 29 -7.42 3.94 -20.96
N GLU A 30 -7.81 2.77 -21.45
CA GLU A 30 -9.22 2.37 -21.50
C GLU A 30 -9.78 2.19 -20.09
N ARG A 31 -9.04 1.48 -19.24
CA ARG A 31 -9.35 1.30 -17.82
C ARG A 31 -9.47 2.64 -17.10
N ASP A 32 -8.50 3.53 -17.28
CA ASP A 32 -8.50 4.83 -16.61
C ASP A 32 -9.67 5.71 -17.07
N HIS A 33 -9.98 5.72 -18.37
CA HIS A 33 -11.18 6.40 -18.87
C HIS A 33 -12.46 5.81 -18.27
N PHE A 34 -12.56 4.49 -18.18
CA PHE A 34 -13.71 3.83 -17.55
C PHE A 34 -13.85 4.24 -16.09
N HIS A 35 -12.77 4.28 -15.30
CA HIS A 35 -12.83 4.63 -13.88
C HIS A 35 -13.06 6.12 -13.62
N HIS A 36 -12.67 7.00 -14.55
CA HIS A 36 -12.91 8.44 -14.45
C HIS A 36 -14.32 8.85 -14.92
N ASP A 37 -15.02 8.01 -15.67
CA ASP A 37 -16.39 8.28 -16.08
C ASP A 37 -17.33 8.30 -14.85
N PRO A 38 -18.02 9.43 -14.57
CA PRO A 38 -19.00 9.52 -13.49
C PRO A 38 -20.07 8.41 -13.50
N ALA A 39 -20.43 7.89 -14.68
CA ALA A 39 -21.39 6.80 -14.82
C ALA A 39 -20.87 5.43 -14.33
N ASN A 40 -19.55 5.30 -14.17
CA ASN A 40 -18.87 4.06 -13.82
C ASN A 40 -18.14 4.13 -12.48
N LEU A 41 -18.33 5.20 -11.70
CA LEU A 41 -17.72 5.30 -10.38
C LEU A 41 -18.03 4.07 -9.52
N TRP A 42 -16.98 3.58 -8.86
CA TRP A 42 -17.03 2.42 -7.95
C TRP A 42 -17.29 1.07 -8.64
N LYS A 43 -17.36 1.05 -9.97
CA LYS A 43 -17.45 -0.19 -10.76
C LYS A 43 -16.07 -0.60 -11.25
N ARG A 44 -15.76 -1.89 -11.17
CA ARG A 44 -14.57 -2.44 -11.82
C ARG A 44 -14.66 -2.33 -13.33
N TRP A 45 -13.50 -2.15 -13.96
CA TRP A 45 -13.43 -2.22 -15.41
C TRP A 45 -13.78 -3.65 -15.84
N PRO A 46 -14.64 -3.86 -16.85
CA PRO A 46 -15.19 -5.18 -17.17
C PRO A 46 -14.13 -6.27 -17.44
N GLY A 47 -12.97 -5.91 -17.98
CA GLY A 47 -11.89 -6.87 -18.24
C GLY A 47 -11.05 -7.25 -17.02
N THR A 48 -11.28 -6.68 -15.83
CA THR A 48 -10.45 -6.94 -14.64
C THR A 48 -10.35 -8.44 -14.30
N GLU A 49 -11.46 -9.17 -14.31
CA GLU A 49 -11.46 -10.59 -13.94
C GLU A 49 -10.76 -11.47 -15.00
N GLU A 50 -10.81 -11.09 -16.28
CA GLU A 50 -10.08 -11.78 -17.35
C GLU A 50 -8.56 -11.64 -17.15
N ILE A 51 -8.09 -10.43 -16.84
CA ILE A 51 -6.65 -10.19 -16.58
C ILE A 51 -6.19 -10.94 -15.32
N LYS A 52 -7.01 -10.97 -14.26
CA LYS A 52 -6.73 -11.76 -13.05
C LYS A 52 -6.64 -13.27 -13.36
N ALA A 53 -7.53 -13.79 -14.20
CA ALA A 53 -7.49 -15.19 -14.61
C ALA A 53 -6.19 -15.53 -15.37
N LYS A 54 -5.79 -14.67 -16.32
CA LYS A 54 -4.50 -14.81 -17.04
C LYS A 54 -3.31 -14.75 -16.10
N ALA A 55 -3.33 -13.86 -15.10
CA ALA A 55 -2.25 -13.75 -14.11
C ALA A 55 -2.13 -15.03 -13.26
N LYS A 56 -3.26 -15.62 -12.85
CA LYS A 56 -3.29 -16.92 -12.16
C LYS A 56 -2.71 -18.04 -13.02
N GLU A 57 -3.12 -18.14 -14.28
CA GLU A 57 -2.61 -19.14 -15.22
C GLU A 57 -1.09 -19.01 -15.44
N ALA A 58 -0.58 -17.78 -15.48
CA ALA A 58 0.85 -17.50 -15.56
C ALA A 58 1.64 -17.76 -14.26
N GLY A 59 0.96 -18.13 -13.17
CA GLY A 59 1.57 -18.32 -11.84
C GLY A 59 2.01 -17.00 -11.19
N LEU A 60 1.41 -15.88 -11.56
CA LEU A 60 1.70 -14.53 -11.05
C LEU A 60 0.64 -14.10 -10.03
N TRP A 61 0.44 -14.89 -8.98
CA TRP A 61 -0.67 -14.70 -8.02
C TRP A 61 -0.20 -14.80 -6.56
N ASN A 62 -0.71 -13.94 -5.68
CA ASN A 62 -0.38 -13.89 -4.24
C ASN A 62 1.13 -13.73 -3.93
N LEU A 63 1.90 -13.15 -4.86
CA LEU A 63 3.37 -13.04 -4.80
C LEU A 63 3.90 -12.29 -3.57
N PHE A 64 3.05 -11.56 -2.85
CA PHE A 64 3.42 -10.71 -1.71
C PHE A 64 3.60 -11.46 -0.39
N LEU A 65 3.04 -12.67 -0.23
CA LEU A 65 3.12 -13.41 1.04
C LEU A 65 4.49 -14.07 1.16
N PRO A 66 5.34 -13.69 2.12
CA PRO A 66 6.65 -14.29 2.25
C PRO A 66 6.57 -15.74 2.73
N HIS A 67 7.60 -16.54 2.44
CA HIS A 67 7.66 -17.98 2.71
C HIS A 67 7.39 -18.37 4.17
N GLU A 68 7.61 -17.44 5.12
CA GLU A 68 7.27 -17.61 6.54
C GLU A 68 5.76 -17.81 6.81
N TYR A 69 4.89 -17.51 5.84
CA TYR A 69 3.45 -17.76 5.92
C TYR A 69 3.05 -19.19 5.52
N GLY A 70 4.01 -20.09 5.28
CA GLY A 70 3.76 -21.52 5.09
C GLY A 70 2.86 -21.79 3.89
N GLU A 71 1.78 -22.55 4.11
CA GLU A 71 0.84 -22.97 3.05
C GLU A 71 0.15 -21.83 2.31
N TRP A 72 0.10 -20.63 2.91
CA TRP A 72 -0.51 -19.46 2.28
C TRP A 72 0.44 -18.73 1.33
N SER A 73 1.73 -19.05 1.35
CA SER A 73 2.76 -18.36 0.57
C SER A 73 3.09 -19.09 -0.73
N PRO A 74 3.38 -18.35 -1.83
CA PRO A 74 4.01 -18.93 -3.03
C PRO A 74 5.51 -19.21 -2.86
N GLY A 75 6.07 -19.07 -1.66
CA GLY A 75 7.46 -19.43 -1.35
C GLY A 75 8.49 -18.37 -1.75
N LEU A 76 8.11 -17.10 -1.80
CA LEU A 76 9.02 -15.97 -2.03
C LEU A 76 9.54 -15.40 -0.71
N THR A 77 10.75 -14.86 -0.69
CA THR A 77 11.17 -13.97 0.42
C THR A 77 10.74 -12.53 0.17
N ASN A 78 10.82 -11.65 1.17
CA ASN A 78 10.55 -10.21 0.98
C ASN A 78 11.52 -9.62 -0.06
N LEU A 79 12.79 -10.03 -0.02
CA LEU A 79 13.81 -9.60 -0.99
C LEU A 79 13.50 -10.09 -2.40
N GLU A 80 13.02 -11.33 -2.56
CA GLU A 80 12.61 -11.87 -3.87
C GLU A 80 11.36 -11.18 -4.42
N TYR A 81 10.43 -10.77 -3.55
CA TYR A 81 9.22 -10.04 -3.95
C TYR A 81 9.49 -8.58 -4.32
N ALA A 82 10.48 -7.93 -3.70
CA ALA A 82 10.78 -6.51 -3.90
C ALA A 82 10.85 -6.05 -5.37
N PRO A 83 11.63 -6.69 -6.26
CA PRO A 83 11.66 -6.30 -7.67
C PRO A 83 10.36 -6.59 -8.44
N LEU A 84 9.56 -7.56 -7.99
CA LEU A 84 8.27 -7.87 -8.60
C LEU A 84 7.24 -6.79 -8.25
N ALA A 85 7.20 -6.36 -6.99
CA ALA A 85 6.38 -5.23 -6.55
C ALA A 85 6.79 -3.91 -7.24
N GLU A 86 8.09 -3.72 -7.51
CA GLU A 86 8.57 -2.59 -8.32
C GLU A 86 7.97 -2.61 -9.74
N ILE A 87 8.01 -3.76 -10.43
CA ILE A 87 7.42 -3.90 -11.78
C ILE A 87 5.90 -3.64 -11.73
N MET A 88 5.19 -4.24 -10.78
CA MET A 88 3.75 -4.02 -10.62
C MET A 88 3.41 -2.56 -10.28
N GLY A 89 4.32 -1.84 -9.63
CA GLY A 89 4.12 -0.44 -9.24
C GLY A 89 4.16 0.53 -10.42
N ARG A 90 4.71 0.13 -11.56
CA ARG A 90 4.85 0.98 -12.77
C ARG A 90 3.50 1.49 -13.28
N VAL A 91 2.42 0.75 -13.09
CA VAL A 91 1.05 1.20 -13.37
C VAL A 91 0.30 1.28 -12.05
N ILE A 92 -0.26 2.45 -11.72
CA ILE A 92 -1.06 2.59 -10.49
C ILE A 92 -2.27 1.65 -10.60
N GLY A 93 -2.50 0.88 -9.52
CA GLY A 93 -3.59 -0.10 -9.45
C GLY A 93 -3.30 -1.48 -10.03
N SER A 94 -2.27 -1.68 -10.87
CA SER A 94 -2.08 -2.99 -11.53
C SER A 94 -1.70 -4.14 -10.60
N SER A 95 -1.25 -3.85 -9.37
CA SER A 95 -1.05 -4.89 -8.36
C SER A 95 -2.32 -5.69 -8.05
N GLU A 96 -3.52 -5.15 -8.34
CA GLU A 96 -4.78 -5.89 -8.22
C GLU A 96 -4.85 -7.13 -9.12
N TYR A 97 -4.30 -7.04 -10.34
CA TYR A 97 -4.30 -8.15 -11.29
C TYR A 97 -3.52 -9.37 -10.79
N PHE A 98 -2.59 -9.17 -9.84
CA PHE A 98 -1.75 -10.21 -9.25
C PHE A 98 -2.14 -10.55 -7.80
N ASN A 99 -3.30 -10.05 -7.34
CA ASN A 99 -3.77 -10.10 -5.95
C ASN A 99 -2.77 -9.55 -4.92
N CYS A 100 -2.01 -8.53 -5.32
CA CYS A 100 -0.92 -7.92 -4.56
C CYS A 100 -1.22 -6.46 -4.16
N SER A 101 -2.48 -6.03 -4.23
CA SER A 101 -2.88 -4.64 -3.94
C SER A 101 -3.26 -4.44 -2.47
N ALA A 102 -2.92 -3.25 -1.95
CA ALA A 102 -3.47 -2.77 -0.70
C ALA A 102 -4.95 -2.37 -0.88
N PRO A 103 -5.79 -2.45 0.17
CA PRO A 103 -5.45 -2.85 1.55
C PRO A 103 -5.50 -4.37 1.80
N ASP A 104 -5.86 -5.17 0.80
CA ASP A 104 -6.09 -6.62 0.96
C ASP A 104 -4.86 -7.40 1.37
N THR A 105 -3.68 -7.09 0.84
CA THR A 105 -2.45 -7.78 1.23
C THR A 105 -2.19 -7.71 2.73
N GLY A 106 -2.29 -6.52 3.33
CA GLY A 106 -2.14 -6.37 4.78
C GLY A 106 -3.25 -7.06 5.58
N ASN A 107 -4.47 -7.15 5.04
CA ASN A 107 -5.57 -7.84 5.69
C ASN A 107 -5.42 -9.37 5.61
N MET A 108 -4.94 -9.89 4.48
CA MET A 108 -4.57 -11.29 4.31
C MET A 108 -3.43 -11.68 5.26
N GLU A 109 -2.40 -10.84 5.40
CA GLU A 109 -1.31 -11.06 6.38
C GLU A 109 -1.83 -11.13 7.82
N VAL A 110 -2.81 -10.30 8.20
CA VAL A 110 -3.43 -10.35 9.53
C VAL A 110 -4.17 -11.67 9.73
N LEU A 111 -5.02 -12.08 8.79
CA LEU A 111 -5.80 -13.30 8.92
C LEU A 111 -4.91 -14.54 8.89
N ALA A 112 -3.88 -14.56 8.05
CA ALA A 112 -2.94 -15.67 7.97
C ALA A 112 -2.12 -15.83 9.26
N ARG A 113 -1.75 -14.73 9.92
CA ARG A 113 -0.93 -14.78 11.14
C ARG A 113 -1.74 -14.91 12.43
N TYR A 114 -2.91 -14.29 12.50
CA TYR A 114 -3.66 -14.10 13.74
C TYR A 114 -5.11 -14.60 13.69
N GLY A 115 -5.61 -14.96 12.51
CA GLY A 115 -6.95 -15.49 12.35
C GLY A 115 -7.09 -16.89 12.92
N THR A 116 -8.26 -17.21 13.49
CA THR A 116 -8.60 -18.61 13.82
C THR A 116 -8.82 -19.42 12.54
N PRO A 117 -8.80 -20.77 12.60
CA PRO A 117 -9.10 -21.61 11.43
C PRO A 117 -10.43 -21.24 10.75
N GLU A 118 -11.47 -20.91 11.52
CA GLU A 118 -12.78 -20.51 11.00
C GLU A 118 -12.73 -19.14 10.32
N GLN A 119 -11.98 -18.18 10.89
CA GLN A 119 -11.76 -16.87 10.27
C GLN A 119 -10.95 -16.99 8.98
N GLN A 120 -9.95 -17.86 8.95
CA GLN A 120 -9.14 -18.15 7.77
C GLN A 120 -9.97 -18.80 6.67
N GLU A 121 -10.76 -19.82 6.99
CA GLU A 121 -11.66 -20.48 6.03
C GLU A 121 -12.65 -19.49 5.43
N LYS A 122 -13.29 -18.68 6.27
CA LYS A 122 -14.37 -17.78 5.86
C LYS A 122 -13.88 -16.55 5.11
N TRP A 123 -12.72 -16.01 5.45
CA TRP A 123 -12.27 -14.71 4.95
C TRP A 123 -10.93 -14.75 4.24
N LEU A 124 -9.93 -15.47 4.77
CA LEU A 124 -8.61 -15.52 4.15
C LEU A 124 -8.65 -16.24 2.80
N LYS A 125 -9.28 -17.42 2.72
CA LYS A 125 -9.35 -18.18 1.47
C LYS A 125 -10.03 -17.39 0.34
N PRO A 126 -11.23 -16.80 0.52
CA PRO A 126 -11.83 -15.95 -0.52
C PRO A 126 -10.97 -14.75 -0.93
N LEU A 127 -10.21 -14.14 0.01
CA LEU A 127 -9.27 -13.07 -0.30
C LEU A 127 -8.08 -13.58 -1.11
N LEU A 128 -7.50 -14.73 -0.76
CA LEU A 128 -6.42 -15.38 -1.51
C LEU A 128 -6.87 -15.85 -2.90
N ASP A 129 -8.14 -16.21 -3.05
CA ASP A 129 -8.77 -16.52 -4.33
C ASP A 129 -9.12 -15.26 -5.13
N GLY A 130 -9.08 -14.08 -4.51
CA GLY A 130 -9.45 -12.80 -5.13
C GLY A 130 -10.93 -12.69 -5.50
N THR A 131 -11.81 -13.45 -4.84
CA THR A 131 -13.27 -13.46 -5.08
C THR A 131 -13.99 -12.38 -4.25
N ILE A 132 -13.37 -11.93 -3.17
CA ILE A 132 -13.82 -10.78 -2.37
C ILE A 132 -12.68 -9.78 -2.20
N ARG A 133 -13.01 -8.60 -1.68
CA ARG A 133 -12.09 -7.58 -1.18
C ARG A 133 -12.36 -7.30 0.30
N SER A 134 -11.47 -6.55 0.89
CA SER A 134 -11.51 -6.13 2.28
C SER A 134 -11.08 -4.68 2.42
N SER A 135 -11.45 -4.05 3.54
CA SER A 135 -10.89 -2.76 3.93
C SER A 135 -10.41 -2.78 5.37
N TYR A 136 -9.42 -1.94 5.65
CA TYR A 136 -8.94 -1.72 7.01
C TYR A 136 -9.50 -0.42 7.56
N VAL A 137 -10.05 -0.48 8.76
CA VAL A 137 -10.87 0.56 9.36
C VAL A 137 -10.24 1.05 10.64
N MET A 138 -9.40 2.10 10.55
CA MET A 138 -8.63 2.60 11.70
C MET A 138 -8.81 4.09 11.93
N THR A 139 -8.56 4.91 10.91
CA THR A 139 -8.48 6.37 11.05
C THR A 139 -9.85 6.97 11.37
N GLU A 140 -9.86 7.94 12.28
CA GLU A 140 -11.05 8.65 12.76
C GLU A 140 -10.93 10.15 12.43
N PRO A 141 -12.01 10.81 12.01
CA PRO A 141 -11.96 12.24 11.69
C PRO A 141 -11.92 13.14 12.94
N GLU A 142 -12.47 12.71 14.08
CA GLU A 142 -12.55 13.52 15.30
C GLU A 142 -11.26 13.54 16.13
N VAL A 143 -10.29 12.67 15.82
CA VAL A 143 -9.03 12.56 16.60
C VAL A 143 -7.81 12.47 15.69
N ALA A 144 -6.67 12.95 16.22
CA ALA A 144 -5.37 12.81 15.56
C ALA A 144 -4.92 11.33 15.56
N SER A 145 -5.37 10.59 14.55
CA SER A 145 -5.20 9.14 14.41
C SER A 145 -3.76 8.69 14.12
N SER A 146 -2.84 9.62 13.88
CA SER A 146 -1.40 9.33 13.78
C SER A 146 -0.83 8.80 15.09
N ASP A 147 -1.40 9.22 16.23
CA ASP A 147 -1.26 8.52 17.50
C ASP A 147 -2.44 7.56 17.66
N ALA A 148 -2.17 6.28 17.43
CA ALA A 148 -3.17 5.22 17.48
C ALA A 148 -3.86 5.11 18.86
N THR A 149 -3.24 5.62 19.93
CA THR A 149 -3.84 5.61 21.29
C THR A 149 -5.01 6.58 21.44
N ASN A 150 -5.23 7.47 20.46
CA ASN A 150 -6.37 8.38 20.43
C ASN A 150 -7.62 7.78 19.80
N VAL A 151 -7.51 6.65 19.10
CA VAL A 151 -8.66 5.94 18.49
C VAL A 151 -9.74 5.70 19.56
N ALA A 152 -10.94 6.20 19.29
CA ALA A 152 -12.04 6.31 20.25
C ALA A 152 -13.27 5.46 19.89
N THR A 153 -13.39 4.96 18.65
CA THR A 153 -14.46 4.02 18.24
C THR A 153 -14.51 2.86 19.23
N THR A 154 -15.65 2.66 19.88
CA THR A 154 -15.78 1.68 20.96
C THR A 154 -16.13 0.30 20.42
N ILE A 155 -15.58 -0.74 21.05
CA ILE A 155 -15.95 -2.15 20.89
C ILE A 155 -16.30 -2.64 22.30
N ILE A 156 -17.59 -2.77 22.60
CA ILE A 156 -18.09 -3.11 23.95
C ILE A 156 -18.75 -4.48 23.91
N ALA A 157 -18.37 -5.37 24.84
CA ALA A 157 -19.01 -6.68 24.96
C ALA A 157 -20.46 -6.53 25.46
N ASP A 158 -21.39 -7.26 24.83
CA ASP A 158 -22.80 -7.33 25.19
C ASP A 158 -23.33 -8.74 24.92
N GLY A 159 -23.45 -9.55 25.97
CA GLY A 159 -23.80 -10.97 25.85
C GLY A 159 -22.76 -11.77 25.05
N ASP A 160 -23.21 -12.42 23.99
CA ASP A 160 -22.38 -13.22 23.06
C ASP A 160 -21.78 -12.40 21.92
N ASP A 161 -22.08 -11.10 21.88
CA ASP A 161 -21.67 -10.18 20.82
C ASP A 161 -20.76 -9.05 21.33
N TYR A 162 -20.18 -8.33 20.37
CA TYR A 162 -19.67 -6.97 20.56
C TYR A 162 -20.59 -5.96 19.86
N VAL A 163 -20.76 -4.81 20.50
CA VAL A 163 -21.43 -3.62 19.95
C VAL A 163 -20.39 -2.56 19.62
N ILE A 164 -20.43 -2.05 18.40
CA ILE A 164 -19.43 -1.14 17.84
C ILE A 164 -20.07 0.19 17.51
N ASN A 165 -19.46 1.27 18.01
CA ASN A 165 -19.95 2.64 17.83
C ASN A 165 -18.79 3.59 17.53
N GLY A 166 -18.87 4.35 16.44
CA GLY A 166 -17.88 5.37 16.08
C GLY A 166 -17.95 5.82 14.62
N ARG A 167 -17.06 6.74 14.26
CA ARG A 167 -16.91 7.27 12.90
C ARG A 167 -15.50 7.06 12.42
N LYS A 168 -15.35 6.67 11.16
CA LYS A 168 -14.09 6.29 10.52
C LYS A 168 -13.99 6.96 9.17
N TRP A 169 -12.78 7.24 8.70
CA TRP A 169 -12.56 7.86 7.39
C TRP A 169 -11.26 7.42 6.76
N TRP A 170 -11.09 7.70 5.47
CA TRP A 170 -10.00 7.16 4.64
C TRP A 170 -10.03 5.63 4.54
N ILE A 171 -11.23 5.04 4.48
CA ILE A 171 -11.39 3.60 4.37
C ILE A 171 -11.26 3.20 2.90
N SER A 172 -10.03 2.89 2.48
CA SER A 172 -9.73 2.51 1.10
C SER A 172 -10.44 1.21 0.71
N GLY A 173 -11.07 1.20 -0.46
CA GLY A 173 -11.76 0.02 -0.99
C GLY A 173 -13.20 -0.17 -0.50
N ALA A 174 -13.69 0.61 0.47
CA ALA A 174 -15.02 0.40 1.03
C ALA A 174 -16.16 0.68 0.03
N LEU A 175 -15.87 1.41 -1.05
CA LEU A 175 -16.82 1.73 -2.11
C LEU A 175 -16.88 0.64 -3.19
N ASP A 176 -15.89 -0.27 -3.25
CA ASP A 176 -15.94 -1.41 -4.16
C ASP A 176 -17.01 -2.40 -3.69
N PRO A 177 -18.01 -2.76 -4.53
CA PRO A 177 -19.07 -3.70 -4.15
C PRO A 177 -18.55 -5.11 -3.81
N HIS A 178 -17.32 -5.45 -4.18
CA HIS A 178 -16.68 -6.72 -3.83
C HIS A 178 -16.07 -6.69 -2.41
N THR A 179 -16.01 -5.54 -1.74
CA THR A 179 -15.56 -5.47 -0.35
C THR A 179 -16.60 -6.12 0.56
N LYS A 180 -16.27 -7.30 1.09
CA LYS A 180 -17.19 -8.11 1.91
C LYS A 180 -16.84 -8.12 3.39
N ILE A 181 -15.64 -7.68 3.76
CA ILE A 181 -15.15 -7.76 5.14
C ILE A 181 -14.31 -6.54 5.51
N PHE A 182 -14.55 -6.02 6.71
CA PHE A 182 -13.77 -4.97 7.33
C PHE A 182 -12.95 -5.52 8.49
N ILE A 183 -11.69 -5.10 8.59
CA ILE A 183 -10.87 -5.27 9.80
C ILE A 183 -10.84 -3.92 10.51
N LEU A 184 -11.60 -3.80 11.59
CA LEU A 184 -11.74 -2.55 12.35
C LEU A 184 -10.84 -2.55 13.58
N LEU A 185 -10.08 -1.47 13.77
CA LEU A 185 -9.40 -1.14 15.02
C LEU A 185 -10.27 -0.20 15.85
N GLY A 186 -10.59 -0.62 17.07
CA GLY A 186 -11.38 0.16 18.02
C GLY A 186 -10.90 -0.04 19.46
N LYS A 187 -11.36 0.83 20.35
CA LYS A 187 -11.09 0.81 21.77
C LYS A 187 -11.97 -0.24 22.44
N THR A 188 -11.35 -1.18 23.14
CA THR A 188 -11.98 -2.12 24.07
C THR A 188 -11.52 -1.71 25.47
N PRO A 189 -12.30 -0.86 26.18
CA PRO A 189 -11.86 -0.29 27.46
C PRO A 189 -11.55 -1.38 28.49
N ASN A 190 -10.42 -1.24 29.16
CA ASN A 190 -10.02 -2.05 30.31
C ASN A 190 -9.13 -1.21 31.26
N ASP A 191 -8.86 -1.72 32.45
CA ASP A 191 -8.01 -1.06 33.46
C ASP A 191 -6.49 -1.17 33.16
N GLY A 192 -6.13 -1.77 32.01
CA GLY A 192 -4.76 -1.95 31.59
C GLY A 192 -4.13 -0.67 30.99
N PRO A 193 -2.84 -0.73 30.65
CA PRO A 193 -2.14 0.37 30.00
C PRO A 193 -2.83 0.82 28.71
N ARG A 194 -2.73 2.11 28.36
CA ARG A 194 -3.31 2.68 27.12
C ARG A 194 -3.00 1.87 25.85
N HIS A 195 -1.83 1.25 25.77
CA HIS A 195 -1.40 0.44 24.62
C HIS A 195 -2.06 -0.96 24.54
N ARG A 196 -2.88 -1.33 25.52
CA ARG A 196 -3.65 -2.59 25.60
C ARG A 196 -5.15 -2.35 25.66
N GLN A 197 -5.62 -1.16 25.30
CA GLN A 197 -7.04 -0.80 25.33
C GLN A 197 -7.68 -0.83 23.94
N HIS A 198 -7.04 -1.45 22.95
CA HIS A 198 -7.54 -1.52 21.57
C HIS A 198 -7.53 -2.96 21.07
N SER A 199 -8.52 -3.31 20.26
CA SER A 199 -8.67 -4.63 19.65
C SER A 199 -8.96 -4.49 18.16
N GLN A 200 -8.69 -5.56 17.40
CA GLN A 200 -9.14 -5.66 16.02
C GLN A 200 -10.28 -6.66 15.90
N ILE A 201 -11.29 -6.32 15.12
CA ILE A 201 -12.51 -7.12 14.97
C ILE A 201 -12.96 -7.16 13.51
N LEU A 202 -13.44 -8.31 13.09
CA LEU A 202 -13.99 -8.55 11.75
C LEU A 202 -15.45 -8.08 11.69
N ILE A 203 -15.79 -7.29 10.68
CA ILE A 203 -17.16 -6.81 10.45
C ILE A 203 -17.56 -7.05 8.99
N PRO A 204 -18.49 -7.96 8.70
CA PRO A 204 -19.03 -8.13 7.35
C PRO A 204 -19.64 -6.84 6.81
N ALA A 205 -19.42 -6.54 5.52
CA ALA A 205 -19.79 -5.24 4.95
C ALA A 205 -21.31 -4.94 4.93
N GLY A 206 -22.16 -5.96 5.07
CA GLY A 206 -23.62 -5.83 5.14
C GLY A 206 -24.21 -5.88 6.56
N THR A 207 -23.39 -5.83 7.61
CA THR A 207 -23.91 -5.83 8.98
C THR A 207 -24.75 -4.58 9.24
N PRO A 208 -25.97 -4.69 9.79
CA PRO A 208 -26.80 -3.54 10.13
C PRO A 208 -26.08 -2.53 11.02
N GLY A 209 -26.30 -1.24 10.76
CA GLY A 209 -25.65 -0.14 11.49
C GLY A 209 -24.40 0.43 10.82
N ILE A 210 -23.92 -0.18 9.72
CA ILE A 210 -22.86 0.40 8.88
C ILE A 210 -23.47 1.39 7.89
N GLU A 211 -22.93 2.59 7.84
CA GLU A 211 -23.31 3.63 6.89
C GLU A 211 -22.05 4.17 6.19
N ILE A 212 -22.07 4.20 4.86
CA ILE A 212 -21.09 4.97 4.08
C ILE A 212 -21.63 6.40 3.94
N VAL A 213 -20.97 7.36 4.57
CA VAL A 213 -21.40 8.77 4.60
C VAL A 213 -21.11 9.45 3.26
N ARG A 214 -19.87 9.31 2.77
CA ARG A 214 -19.41 9.91 1.50
C ARG A 214 -18.07 9.35 1.04
N PRO A 215 -17.74 9.46 -0.26
CA PRO A 215 -16.37 9.30 -0.75
C PRO A 215 -15.46 10.47 -0.33
N LEU A 216 -14.15 10.22 -0.37
CA LEU A 216 -13.07 11.18 -0.15
C LEU A 216 -12.10 11.16 -1.34
N ASP A 217 -11.78 12.33 -1.85
CA ASP A 217 -10.86 12.50 -2.97
C ASP A 217 -9.43 12.78 -2.47
N VAL A 218 -8.44 12.32 -3.24
CA VAL A 218 -7.02 12.65 -3.04
C VAL A 218 -6.63 13.70 -4.07
N MET A 219 -6.50 14.96 -3.66
CA MET A 219 -6.18 16.07 -4.58
C MET A 219 -7.12 16.10 -5.81
N ASN A 220 -8.43 15.94 -5.59
CA ASN A 220 -9.48 15.82 -6.61
C ASN A 220 -9.45 14.55 -7.46
N ALA A 221 -8.60 13.56 -7.13
CA ALA A 221 -8.66 12.24 -7.73
C ALA A 221 -9.57 11.32 -6.91
N VAL A 222 -10.56 10.75 -7.58
CA VAL A 222 -11.63 9.94 -6.97
C VAL A 222 -11.16 8.53 -6.58
N HIS A 223 -10.08 8.04 -7.20
CA HIS A 223 -9.53 6.68 -6.99
C HIS A 223 -10.56 5.54 -7.19
N SER A 224 -11.56 5.76 -8.05
CA SER A 224 -12.46 4.70 -8.52
C SER A 224 -11.64 3.55 -9.13
N PRO A 225 -11.99 2.27 -8.92
CA PRO A 225 -13.22 1.79 -8.31
C PRO A 225 -13.17 1.61 -6.79
N SER A 226 -11.97 1.60 -6.20
CA SER A 226 -11.81 1.31 -4.76
C SER A 226 -12.23 2.49 -3.88
N GLY A 227 -11.80 3.69 -4.26
CA GLY A 227 -12.02 4.95 -3.53
C GLY A 227 -11.58 4.91 -2.08
N HIS A 228 -12.03 5.93 -1.34
CA HIS A 228 -11.86 6.04 0.10
C HIS A 228 -13.17 6.53 0.71
N ALA A 229 -13.67 5.83 1.73
CA ALA A 229 -14.94 6.20 2.36
C ALA A 229 -14.75 6.86 3.72
N GLU A 230 -15.67 7.77 4.02
CA GLU A 230 -16.07 8.10 5.37
C GLU A 230 -17.26 7.22 5.78
N MET A 231 -17.20 6.64 6.97
CA MET A 231 -18.14 5.61 7.43
C MET A 231 -18.55 5.85 8.89
N VAL A 232 -19.79 5.52 9.21
CA VAL A 232 -20.33 5.48 10.58
C VAL A 232 -20.67 4.03 10.94
N PHE A 233 -20.33 3.65 12.16
CA PHE A 233 -20.74 2.40 12.79
C PHE A 233 -21.66 2.79 13.94
N LYS A 234 -22.95 2.49 13.81
CA LYS A 234 -23.97 2.79 14.81
C LYS A 234 -24.62 1.50 15.29
N ASP A 235 -24.35 1.13 16.54
CA ASP A 235 -24.86 -0.09 17.17
C ASP A 235 -24.61 -1.36 16.34
N VAL A 236 -23.47 -1.40 15.64
CA VAL A 236 -23.06 -2.52 14.81
C VAL A 236 -22.76 -3.71 15.71
N ARG A 237 -23.49 -4.80 15.53
CA ARG A 237 -23.42 -6.00 16.37
C ARG A 237 -22.78 -7.16 15.62
N VAL A 238 -21.75 -7.77 16.21
CA VAL A 238 -21.06 -8.94 15.65
C VAL A 238 -20.74 -9.96 16.76
N PRO A 239 -20.70 -11.27 16.45
CA PRO A 239 -20.34 -12.29 17.43
C PRO A 239 -18.96 -12.07 18.04
N LYS A 240 -18.77 -12.47 19.30
CA LYS A 240 -17.45 -12.43 19.95
C LYS A 240 -16.36 -13.18 19.17
N ALA A 241 -16.73 -14.22 18.44
CA ALA A 241 -15.85 -14.98 17.56
C ALA A 241 -15.24 -14.16 16.40
N ASN A 242 -15.75 -12.95 16.12
CA ASN A 242 -15.16 -12.05 15.12
C ASN A 242 -13.94 -11.30 15.62
N LEU A 243 -13.63 -11.34 16.92
CA LEU A 243 -12.44 -10.71 17.47
C LEU A 243 -11.18 -11.44 16.95
N ILE A 244 -10.18 -10.67 16.53
CA ILE A 244 -8.92 -11.24 16.04
C ILE A 244 -7.95 -11.34 17.23
N LEU A 245 -7.40 -12.53 17.45
CA LEU A 245 -6.42 -12.89 18.50
C LEU A 245 -6.91 -12.74 19.96
N GLY A 246 -7.47 -11.60 20.35
CA GLY A 246 -7.95 -11.34 21.71
C GLY A 246 -8.09 -9.86 22.04
N GLU A 247 -8.78 -9.57 23.14
CA GLU A 247 -8.96 -8.19 23.62
C GLU A 247 -7.62 -7.54 23.97
N GLY A 248 -7.48 -6.25 23.64
CA GLY A 248 -6.27 -5.48 23.95
C GLY A 248 -5.06 -5.79 23.06
N ARG A 249 -5.22 -6.66 22.04
CA ARG A 249 -4.15 -7.06 21.10
C ARG A 249 -4.13 -6.23 19.81
N GLY A 250 -4.96 -5.19 19.70
CA GLY A 250 -5.15 -4.42 18.47
C GLY A 250 -3.89 -3.75 17.93
N PHE A 251 -3.03 -3.22 18.80
CA PHE A 251 -1.76 -2.61 18.38
C PHE A 251 -0.69 -3.63 17.99
N GLU A 252 -0.68 -4.80 18.61
CA GLU A 252 0.21 -5.89 18.18
C GLU A 252 -0.12 -6.32 16.76
N ILE A 253 -1.41 -6.55 16.48
CA ILE A 253 -1.90 -6.91 15.15
C ILE A 253 -1.60 -5.79 14.14
N ALA A 254 -1.84 -4.52 14.52
CA ALA A 254 -1.57 -3.37 13.65
C ALA A 254 -0.07 -3.23 13.32
N GLN A 255 0.82 -3.45 14.29
CA GLN A 255 2.27 -3.44 14.03
C GLN A 255 2.70 -4.60 13.14
N GLY A 256 2.13 -5.80 13.33
CA GLY A 256 2.36 -6.96 12.47
C GLY A 256 1.96 -6.70 11.02
N ARG A 257 0.81 -6.03 10.79
CA ARG A 257 0.28 -5.64 9.48
C ARG A 257 1.06 -4.50 8.80
N LEU A 258 1.36 -3.45 9.54
CA LEU A 258 1.90 -2.21 8.95
C LEU A 258 3.38 -2.32 8.57
N GLY A 259 4.14 -3.27 9.13
CA GLY A 259 5.54 -3.50 8.77
C GLY A 259 5.70 -3.87 7.28
N PRO A 260 5.18 -5.03 6.83
CA PRO A 260 5.22 -5.44 5.44
C PRO A 260 4.45 -4.48 4.50
N GLY A 261 3.29 -3.98 4.93
CA GLY A 261 2.51 -3.00 4.15
C GLY A 261 3.32 -1.77 3.73
N ARG A 262 4.11 -1.19 4.66
CA ARG A 262 4.98 -0.04 4.38
C ARG A 262 6.01 -0.34 3.30
N ILE A 263 6.69 -1.49 3.37
CA ILE A 263 7.74 -1.81 2.39
C ILE A 263 7.13 -2.12 1.02
N HIS A 264 5.97 -2.77 0.94
CA HIS A 264 5.26 -3.04 -0.32
C HIS A 264 4.89 -1.73 -1.05
N HIS A 265 4.46 -0.71 -0.32
CA HIS A 265 4.23 0.62 -0.89
C HIS A 265 5.52 1.26 -1.42
N CYS A 266 6.63 1.13 -0.69
CA CYS A 266 7.93 1.68 -1.11
C CYS A 266 8.46 1.00 -2.38
N MET A 267 8.34 -0.33 -2.49
CA MET A 267 8.70 -1.08 -3.69
C MET A 267 7.93 -0.57 -4.92
N ARG A 268 6.61 -0.41 -4.80
CA ARG A 268 5.77 0.10 -5.89
C ARG A 268 6.11 1.54 -6.29
N LEU A 269 6.41 2.40 -5.31
CA LEU A 269 6.79 3.79 -5.53
C LEU A 269 8.08 3.91 -6.37
N ILE A 270 9.06 3.01 -6.18
CA ILE A 270 10.25 2.95 -7.04
C ILE A 270 9.86 2.71 -8.50
N GLY A 271 8.91 1.80 -8.76
CA GLY A 271 8.40 1.54 -10.11
C GLY A 271 7.73 2.76 -10.74
N GLN A 272 6.98 3.53 -9.95
CA GLN A 272 6.36 4.78 -10.39
C GLN A 272 7.41 5.84 -10.74
N ALA A 273 8.42 6.02 -9.88
CA ALA A 273 9.52 6.96 -10.12
C ALA A 273 10.34 6.56 -11.36
N GLN A 274 10.66 5.27 -11.50
CA GLN A 274 11.38 4.73 -12.65
C GLN A 274 10.61 5.01 -13.95
N ARG A 275 9.31 4.77 -13.96
CA ARG A 275 8.46 5.07 -15.13
C ARG A 275 8.40 6.57 -15.39
N ALA A 276 8.28 7.42 -14.38
CA ALA A 276 8.31 8.87 -14.56
C ALA A 276 9.63 9.35 -15.18
N LEU A 277 10.77 8.79 -14.74
CA LEU A 277 12.09 9.06 -15.32
C LEU A 277 12.18 8.64 -16.80
N GLU A 278 11.65 7.48 -17.17
CA GLU A 278 11.61 7.03 -18.57
C GLU A 278 10.78 7.97 -19.46
N TYR A 279 9.61 8.39 -18.99
CA TYR A 279 8.78 9.36 -19.70
C TYR A 279 9.48 10.71 -19.82
N MET A 280 10.15 11.16 -18.75
CA MET A 280 10.97 12.37 -18.74
C MET A 280 12.08 12.30 -19.81
N ALA A 281 12.86 11.21 -19.84
CA ALA A 281 13.92 11.01 -20.83
C ALA A 281 13.40 10.98 -22.28
N ARG A 282 12.29 10.28 -22.53
CA ARG A 282 11.65 10.26 -23.86
C ARG A 282 11.13 11.63 -24.27
N ARG A 283 10.56 12.40 -23.33
CA ARG A 283 10.00 13.73 -23.60
C ARG A 283 11.08 14.72 -24.02
N VAL A 284 12.23 14.72 -23.36
CA VAL A 284 13.28 15.73 -23.61
C VAL A 284 13.95 15.56 -24.96
N GLU A 285 13.98 14.34 -25.50
CA GLU A 285 14.57 14.05 -26.81
C GLU A 285 13.67 14.50 -27.97
N ASN A 286 12.35 14.55 -27.73
CA ASN A 286 11.33 14.81 -28.75
C ASN A 286 10.77 16.25 -28.73
N ARG A 287 11.41 17.18 -27.99
CA ARG A 287 10.93 18.56 -27.82
C ARG A 287 12.06 19.56 -28.00
N VAL A 288 11.77 20.64 -28.72
CA VAL A 288 12.70 21.75 -28.97
C VAL A 288 12.17 23.02 -28.33
N ALA A 289 13.02 23.73 -27.60
CA ALA A 289 12.75 25.04 -27.04
C ALA A 289 14.01 25.90 -27.14
N PHE A 290 13.86 27.17 -27.50
CA PHE A 290 14.97 28.10 -27.68
C PHE A 290 16.05 27.58 -28.67
N GLY A 291 15.61 26.97 -29.77
CA GLY A 291 16.50 26.54 -30.87
C GLY A 291 17.27 25.23 -30.65
N ARG A 292 17.10 24.53 -29.52
CA ARG A 292 17.73 23.22 -29.26
C ARG A 292 16.81 22.25 -28.55
N LYS A 293 17.15 20.96 -28.54
CA LYS A 293 16.37 19.95 -27.81
C LYS A 293 16.39 20.25 -26.32
N LEU A 294 15.34 19.87 -25.62
CA LEU A 294 15.35 19.90 -24.15
C LEU A 294 16.46 19.00 -23.59
N ALA A 295 16.77 17.89 -24.28
CA ALA A 295 17.89 17.01 -23.93
C ALA A 295 19.27 17.72 -23.98
N ASP A 296 19.40 18.87 -24.63
CA ASP A 296 20.64 19.67 -24.69
C ASP A 296 20.73 20.75 -23.61
N GLN A 297 19.68 20.92 -22.81
CA GLN A 297 19.65 21.90 -21.72
C GLN A 297 20.35 21.31 -20.48
N GLY A 298 21.38 22.00 -19.98
CA GLY A 298 22.19 21.51 -18.86
C GLY A 298 21.39 21.22 -17.59
N SER A 299 20.40 22.06 -17.26
CA SER A 299 19.52 21.86 -16.11
C SER A 299 18.69 20.58 -16.22
N ILE A 300 18.16 20.28 -17.41
CA ILE A 300 17.36 19.07 -17.65
C ILE A 300 18.22 17.80 -17.53
N ARG A 301 19.46 17.85 -18.00
CA ARG A 301 20.42 16.73 -17.81
C ARG A 301 20.72 16.50 -16.34
N GLN A 302 20.88 17.58 -15.56
CA GLN A 302 21.09 17.50 -14.11
C GLN A 302 19.88 16.88 -13.40
N ASP A 303 18.65 17.29 -13.75
CA ASP A 303 17.42 16.73 -13.19
C ASP A 303 17.30 15.23 -13.47
N ILE A 304 17.56 14.80 -14.71
CA ILE A 304 17.58 13.36 -15.09
C ILE A 304 18.64 12.60 -14.29
N ALA A 305 19.85 13.14 -14.16
CA ALA A 305 20.93 12.50 -13.42
C ALA A 305 20.61 12.38 -11.92
N LEU A 306 20.09 13.43 -11.29
CA LEU A 306 19.66 13.42 -9.90
C LEU A 306 18.53 12.40 -9.67
N SER A 307 17.54 12.38 -10.56
CA SER A 307 16.45 11.41 -10.50
C SER A 307 16.95 9.97 -10.58
N PHE A 308 17.91 9.66 -11.45
CA PHE A 308 18.54 8.34 -11.47
C PHE A 308 19.21 8.00 -10.12
N CYS A 309 20.05 8.90 -9.60
CA CYS A 309 20.73 8.68 -8.32
C CYS A 309 19.75 8.45 -7.15
N GLU A 310 18.71 9.27 -7.05
CA GLU A 310 17.72 9.17 -5.98
C GLU A 310 16.93 7.86 -6.05
N ILE A 311 16.55 7.41 -7.26
CA ILE A 311 15.87 6.13 -7.49
C ILE A 311 16.76 4.96 -7.07
N GLU A 312 18.02 4.92 -7.51
CA GLU A 312 18.95 3.84 -7.15
C GLU A 312 19.20 3.79 -5.64
N GLN A 313 19.35 4.94 -4.97
CA GLN A 313 19.50 5.00 -3.52
C GLN A 313 18.28 4.43 -2.78
N ALA A 314 17.07 4.83 -3.19
CA ALA A 314 15.84 4.33 -2.61
C ALA A 314 15.63 2.83 -2.88
N ARG A 315 15.98 2.35 -4.08
CA ARG A 315 15.93 0.92 -4.44
C ARG A 315 16.85 0.10 -3.56
N LEU A 316 18.11 0.50 -3.43
CA LEU A 316 19.07 -0.21 -2.57
C LEU A 316 18.65 -0.21 -1.10
N LEU A 317 18.11 0.91 -0.60
CA LEU A 317 17.58 0.96 0.77
C LEU A 317 16.36 0.04 0.95
N THR A 318 15.50 -0.08 -0.06
CA THR A 318 14.36 -1.01 -0.06
C THR A 318 14.81 -2.46 -0.03
N LEU A 319 15.77 -2.83 -0.89
CA LEU A 319 16.34 -4.18 -0.93
C LEU A 319 17.03 -4.52 0.39
N LYS A 320 17.78 -3.57 0.97
CA LYS A 320 18.40 -3.74 2.30
C LYS A 320 17.35 -3.94 3.41
N ALA A 321 16.24 -3.20 3.36
CA ALA A 321 15.16 -3.38 4.33
C ALA A 321 14.49 -4.75 4.19
N ALA A 322 14.20 -5.19 2.96
CA ALA A 322 13.60 -6.48 2.66
C ALA A 322 14.50 -7.65 3.09
N ASP A 323 15.79 -7.55 2.80
CA ASP A 323 16.80 -8.51 3.23
C ASP A 323 16.92 -8.59 4.76
N ALA A 324 16.88 -7.45 5.46
CA ALA A 324 16.89 -7.44 6.92
C ALA A 324 15.61 -8.06 7.51
N MET A 325 14.46 -7.89 6.86
CA MET A 325 13.21 -8.57 7.25
C MET A 325 13.36 -10.08 7.10
N ASP A 326 13.91 -10.56 5.99
CA ASP A 326 14.10 -11.99 5.73
C ASP A 326 15.06 -12.66 6.73
N ARG A 327 16.17 -11.98 7.08
CA ARG A 327 17.20 -12.57 7.95
C ARG A 327 16.93 -12.42 9.44
N TYR A 328 16.31 -11.31 9.84
CA TYR A 328 16.24 -10.90 11.26
C TYR A 328 14.81 -10.58 11.73
N GLY A 329 13.83 -10.62 10.83
CA GLY A 329 12.44 -10.30 11.13
C GLY A 329 12.16 -8.80 11.30
N ASN A 330 10.87 -8.45 11.21
CA ASN A 330 10.39 -7.07 11.18
C ASN A 330 10.74 -6.25 12.42
N LYS A 331 10.89 -6.89 13.60
CA LYS A 331 11.25 -6.20 14.84
C LYS A 331 12.66 -5.62 14.80
N VAL A 332 13.61 -6.36 14.21
CA VAL A 332 15.00 -5.91 14.02
C VAL A 332 15.09 -4.96 12.84
N ALA A 333 14.39 -5.26 11.75
CA ALA A 333 14.37 -4.43 10.54
C ALA A 333 13.60 -3.10 10.67
N LYS A 334 12.95 -2.84 11.81
CA LYS A 334 12.04 -1.69 12.04
C LYS A 334 12.64 -0.34 11.62
N ASP A 335 13.94 -0.13 11.85
CA ASP A 335 14.61 1.14 11.56
C ASP A 335 14.78 1.34 10.04
N LEU A 336 15.09 0.25 9.32
CA LEU A 336 15.19 0.27 7.85
C LEU A 336 13.81 0.42 7.21
N ILE A 337 12.78 -0.23 7.76
CA ILE A 337 11.38 -0.07 7.32
C ILE A 337 10.93 1.39 7.50
N ALA A 338 11.24 2.00 8.65
CA ALA A 338 10.95 3.41 8.90
C ALA A 338 11.73 4.32 7.94
N ALA A 339 13.02 4.06 7.75
CA ALA A 339 13.87 4.85 6.84
C ALA A 339 13.33 4.83 5.41
N ILE A 340 12.96 3.66 4.87
CA ILE A 340 12.45 3.59 3.50
C ILE A 340 11.05 4.20 3.37
N LYS A 341 10.20 4.10 4.40
CA LYS A 341 8.89 4.77 4.43
C LYS A 341 9.00 6.29 4.40
N ILE A 342 10.11 6.87 4.86
CA ILE A 342 10.42 8.30 4.74
C ILE A 342 10.98 8.61 3.34
N VAL A 343 11.93 7.79 2.86
CA VAL A 343 12.71 8.08 1.64
C VAL A 343 11.90 7.85 0.36
N ALA A 344 11.23 6.70 0.20
CA ALA A 344 10.62 6.32 -1.08
C ALA A 344 9.49 7.26 -1.54
N PRO A 345 8.55 7.70 -0.67
CA PRO A 345 7.53 8.65 -1.09
C PRO A 345 8.11 10.02 -1.47
N ARG A 346 9.10 10.52 -0.73
CA ARG A 346 9.75 11.80 -1.04
C ARG A 346 10.54 11.75 -2.35
N MET A 347 11.32 10.70 -2.56
CA MET A 347 12.02 10.45 -3.81
C MET A 347 11.05 10.43 -4.99
N THR A 348 9.98 9.64 -4.89
CA THR A 348 9.01 9.51 -5.99
C THR A 348 8.30 10.82 -6.27
N GLN A 349 7.94 11.57 -5.22
CA GLN A 349 7.32 12.89 -5.37
C GLN A 349 8.26 13.85 -6.11
N THR A 350 9.55 13.91 -5.75
CA THR A 350 10.55 14.78 -6.40
C THR A 350 10.81 14.38 -7.84
N VAL A 351 10.99 13.09 -8.13
CA VAL A 351 11.22 12.61 -9.50
C VAL A 351 10.00 12.86 -10.39
N ALA A 352 8.80 12.61 -9.87
CA ALA A 352 7.55 12.87 -10.58
C ALA A 352 7.37 14.36 -10.86
N ASP A 353 7.67 15.24 -9.90
CA ASP A 353 7.58 16.70 -10.07
C ASP A 353 8.52 17.22 -11.17
N ARG A 354 9.80 16.77 -11.19
CA ARG A 354 10.74 17.06 -12.29
C ARG A 354 10.19 16.59 -13.63
N ALA A 355 9.63 15.37 -13.68
CA ALA A 355 9.03 14.83 -14.89
C ALA A 355 7.82 15.67 -15.34
N MET A 356 6.94 16.09 -14.43
CA MET A 356 5.81 16.98 -14.73
C MET A 356 6.31 18.30 -15.34
N GLN A 357 7.33 18.91 -14.75
CA GLN A 357 7.91 20.17 -15.23
C GLN A 357 8.47 20.04 -16.65
N VAL A 358 9.17 18.95 -16.96
CA VAL A 358 9.68 18.63 -18.32
C VAL A 358 8.55 18.49 -19.35
N PHE A 359 7.38 18.02 -18.92
CA PHE A 359 6.22 17.93 -19.81
C PHE A 359 5.57 19.30 -20.07
N GLY A 360 5.81 20.31 -19.23
CA GLY A 360 5.16 21.62 -19.30
C GLY A 360 3.68 21.52 -18.93
N GLY A 361 2.81 22.30 -19.56
CA GLY A 361 1.38 22.34 -19.22
C GLY A 361 0.64 21.00 -19.31
N ILE A 362 1.07 20.06 -20.16
CA ILE A 362 0.45 18.71 -20.21
C ILE A 362 0.92 17.82 -19.05
N GLY A 363 2.00 18.18 -18.36
CA GLY A 363 2.55 17.45 -17.22
C GLY A 363 1.67 17.50 -15.98
N ILE A 364 0.72 18.44 -15.92
CA ILE A 364 -0.29 18.53 -14.85
C ILE A 364 -1.62 17.84 -15.23
N SER A 365 -1.70 17.25 -16.43
CA SER A 365 -2.89 16.53 -16.89
C SER A 365 -2.80 15.03 -16.60
N SER A 366 -3.90 14.31 -16.79
CA SER A 366 -3.97 12.85 -16.69
C SER A 366 -3.49 12.12 -17.96
N ASP A 367 -3.02 12.85 -18.99
CA ASP A 367 -2.59 12.24 -20.26
C ASP A 367 -1.33 11.38 -20.13
N PHE A 368 -0.55 11.61 -19.06
CA PHE A 368 0.71 10.92 -18.80
C PHE A 368 0.87 10.52 -17.32
N PRO A 369 1.61 9.43 -17.02
CA PRO A 369 1.77 8.93 -15.65
C PRO A 369 2.35 9.88 -14.58
N PRO A 370 3.25 10.84 -14.88
CA PRO A 370 3.94 11.61 -13.83
C PRO A 370 3.02 12.31 -12.81
N ALA A 371 1.92 12.93 -13.24
CA ALA A 371 1.00 13.62 -12.33
C ALA A 371 0.36 12.64 -11.32
N ALA A 372 -0.03 11.46 -11.79
CA ALA A 372 -0.60 10.43 -10.93
C ALA A 372 0.45 9.85 -9.95
N ALA A 373 1.69 9.68 -10.40
CA ALA A 373 2.80 9.25 -9.54
C ALA A 373 3.10 10.29 -8.44
N PHE A 374 3.13 11.58 -8.77
CA PHE A 374 3.30 12.67 -7.79
C PHE A 374 2.20 12.64 -6.73
N MET A 375 0.94 12.57 -7.16
CA MET A 375 -0.23 12.54 -6.28
C MET A 375 -0.21 11.33 -5.34
N ASN A 376 0.05 10.13 -5.88
CA ASN A 376 0.13 8.91 -5.08
C ASN A 376 1.30 8.95 -4.08
N ALA A 377 2.46 9.47 -4.49
CA ALA A 377 3.60 9.67 -3.60
C ALA A 377 3.27 10.68 -2.48
N ARG A 378 2.56 11.76 -2.80
CA ARG A 378 2.10 12.76 -1.81
C ARG A 378 1.13 12.15 -0.80
N TYR A 379 0.20 11.32 -1.26
CA TYR A 379 -0.74 10.56 -0.42
C TYR A 379 -0.01 9.58 0.52
N LEU A 380 0.99 8.85 0.02
CA LEU A 380 1.75 7.87 0.80
C LEU A 380 2.71 8.49 1.84
N ARG A 381 2.85 9.82 1.87
CA ARG A 381 3.47 10.55 3.00
C ARG A 381 2.53 10.73 4.20
N PHE A 382 1.24 10.40 4.06
CA PHE A 382 0.26 10.38 5.14
C PHE A 382 -0.20 8.95 5.49
N ALA A 383 -0.49 8.15 4.46
CA ALA A 383 -0.93 6.77 4.64
C ALA A 383 0.15 5.91 5.33
N ASP A 384 -0.29 4.92 6.10
CA ASP A 384 0.55 4.04 6.94
C ASP A 384 1.50 4.77 7.91
N GLY A 385 1.12 5.97 8.32
CA GLY A 385 1.84 6.84 9.24
C GLY A 385 2.52 8.01 8.52
N PRO A 386 2.34 9.25 9.00
CA PRO A 386 3.02 10.42 8.45
C PRO A 386 4.54 10.33 8.53
N ASP A 387 5.25 10.98 7.61
CA ASP A 387 6.72 11.08 7.64
C ASP A 387 7.24 11.48 9.03
N GLU A 388 6.58 12.45 9.67
CA GLU A 388 6.98 13.02 10.95
C GLU A 388 6.95 12.00 12.09
N VAL A 389 5.98 11.07 12.08
CA VAL A 389 5.89 9.99 13.07
C VAL A 389 7.05 9.02 12.90
N HIS A 390 7.37 8.65 11.66
CA HIS A 390 8.50 7.76 11.36
C HIS A 390 9.83 8.42 11.70
N MET A 391 10.02 9.69 11.34
CA MET A 391 11.24 10.46 11.63
C MET A 391 11.45 10.64 13.13
N ALA A 392 10.40 10.98 13.88
CA ALA A 392 10.49 11.17 15.32
C ALA A 392 10.90 9.87 16.03
N GLN A 393 10.26 8.74 15.67
CA GLN A 393 10.60 7.44 16.24
C GLN A 393 12.01 6.99 15.87
N LEU A 394 12.38 7.10 14.59
CA LEU A 394 13.70 6.71 14.11
C LEU A 394 14.80 7.58 14.74
N GLY A 395 14.62 8.90 14.78
CA GLY A 395 15.55 9.83 15.40
C GLY A 395 15.77 9.52 16.88
N LYS A 396 14.69 9.29 17.64
CA LYS A 396 14.77 8.88 19.05
C LYS A 396 15.61 7.61 19.24
N LEU A 397 15.39 6.59 18.41
CA LEU A 397 16.13 5.32 18.49
C LEU A 397 17.61 5.48 18.13
N LYS A 398 17.91 6.20 17.05
CA LYS A 398 19.29 6.42 16.61
C LYS A 398 20.09 7.27 17.59
N ILE A 399 19.49 8.28 18.20
CA ILE A 399 20.15 9.08 19.25
C ILE A 399 20.54 8.21 20.44
N ALA A 400 19.65 7.32 20.90
CA ALA A 400 19.94 6.41 22.00
C ALA A 400 21.09 5.46 21.64
N GLU A 401 20.99 4.76 20.50
CA GLU A 401 21.99 3.81 20.03
C GLU A 401 23.37 4.44 19.82
N LEU A 402 23.44 5.61 19.16
CA LEU A 402 24.72 6.23 18.83
C LEU A 402 25.43 6.83 20.04
N ASN A 403 24.69 7.20 21.10
CA ASN A 403 25.28 7.68 22.37
C ASN A 403 25.86 6.54 23.22
N GLU A 404 25.49 5.29 22.96
CA GLU A 404 26.12 4.13 23.61
C GLU A 404 27.51 3.81 23.02
N LEU A 405 27.83 4.37 21.84
CA LEU A 405 29.12 4.20 21.21
C LEU A 405 30.17 5.10 21.89
N PRO A 406 31.42 4.61 22.08
CA PRO A 406 32.49 5.46 22.59
C PRO A 406 32.74 6.63 21.64
N VAL A 407 32.81 7.84 22.20
CA VAL A 407 33.27 9.03 21.47
C VAL A 407 34.71 8.76 21.01
N ARG A 408 34.94 8.82 19.71
CA ARG A 408 36.27 8.62 19.10
C ARG A 408 36.99 9.94 18.90
#